data_AF-A0A937Q7D7-F1
#
_entry.id   AF-A0A937Q7D7-F1
#
_cell.length_a   1.000
_cell.length_b   1.000
_cell.length_c   1.000
_cell.angle_alpha   90.00
_cell.angle_beta   90.00
_cell.angle_gamma   90.00
#
_symmetry.space_group_name_H-M   'P 1'
#
loop_
_entity.id
_entity.type
_entity.pdbx_description
1 polymer ?
#
loop_
_entity_poly.entity_id
_entity_poly.type
_entity_poly.pdbx_seq_one_letter_code
_entity_poly.pdbx_strand_id
1 'polypeptide(L)'
;MSKIRNVFLSFIVVAAFFAVAEGVSRLFIPPGSYDFIERRAIEQDLAHKKAKDEYRILFYGESTMHGNQLYPKSTIDKWLKLYLAELLPENTASRVTTTNFGRLGGGSEFIANSFVETIPYKPDLAIFYMAHNGFTLVPQRRELFTPKTLGFKIEKVADNMFKKSSFINILKRAYIRHKINQKRRSAEKEKAADKW
;
A
#
# COMPACT_ATOMS: atom_id res chain seq x y z
N MET A 1 26.07 -38.90 -14.04
CA MET A 1 26.57 -37.56 -13.62
C MET A 1 26.10 -36.40 -14.50
N SER A 2 25.94 -36.54 -15.83
CA SER A 2 25.52 -35.43 -16.71
C SER A 2 24.15 -34.83 -16.38
N LYS A 3 23.15 -35.65 -16.01
CA LYS A 3 21.81 -35.17 -15.65
C LYS A 3 21.80 -34.27 -14.42
N ILE A 4 22.53 -34.62 -13.35
CA ILE A 4 22.61 -33.82 -12.12
C ILE A 4 23.29 -32.47 -12.41
N ARG A 5 24.38 -32.48 -13.20
CA ARG A 5 25.05 -31.25 -13.63
C ARG A 5 24.13 -30.33 -14.42
N ASN A 6 23.33 -30.88 -15.34
CA ASN A 6 22.40 -30.09 -16.14
C ASN A 6 21.26 -29.51 -15.28
N VAL A 7 20.73 -30.27 -14.32
CA VAL A 7 19.71 -29.77 -13.37
C VAL A 7 20.27 -28.64 -12.52
N PHE A 8 21.50 -28.80 -11.99
CA PHE A 8 22.16 -27.78 -11.20
C PHE A 8 22.45 -26.50 -12.01
N LEU A 9 22.92 -26.65 -13.26
CA LEU A 9 23.17 -25.52 -14.15
C LEU A 9 21.86 -24.77 -14.46
N SER A 10 20.77 -25.48 -14.76
CA SER A 10 19.46 -24.87 -14.97
C SER A 10 18.98 -24.10 -13.74
N PHE A 11 19.20 -24.62 -12.54
CA PHE A 11 18.87 -23.93 -11.29
C PHE A 11 19.66 -22.61 -11.15
N ILE A 12 20.97 -22.62 -11.42
CA ILE A 12 21.81 -21.42 -11.37
C ILE A 12 21.32 -20.38 -12.38
N VAL A 13 21.02 -20.79 -13.62
CA VAL A 13 20.54 -19.86 -14.66
C VAL A 13 19.22 -19.21 -14.24
N VAL A 14 18.28 -19.99 -13.69
CA VAL A 14 17.01 -19.46 -13.18
C VAL A 14 17.22 -18.51 -12.00
N ALA A 15 18.08 -18.87 -11.04
CA ALA A 15 18.41 -18.01 -9.90
C ALA A 15 19.07 -16.69 -10.34
N ALA A 16 20.00 -16.75 -11.30
CA ALA A 16 20.65 -15.57 -11.87
C ALA A 16 19.65 -14.67 -12.60
N PHE A 17 18.72 -15.24 -13.38
CA PHE A 17 17.65 -14.50 -14.02
C PHE A 17 16.80 -13.73 -13.00
N PHE A 18 16.36 -14.39 -11.92
CA PHE A 18 15.60 -13.72 -10.87
C PHE A 18 16.39 -12.63 -10.15
N ALA A 19 17.70 -12.84 -9.91
CA ALA A 19 18.56 -11.83 -9.30
C ALA A 19 18.72 -10.59 -10.20
N VAL A 20 18.88 -10.77 -11.51
CA VAL A 20 18.96 -9.66 -12.48
C VAL A 20 17.61 -8.95 -12.58
N ALA A 21 16.49 -9.69 -12.69
CA ALA A 21 15.16 -9.11 -12.75
C ALA A 21 14.83 -8.30 -11.48
N GLU A 22 15.23 -8.78 -10.31
CA GLU A 22 15.14 -8.06 -9.04
C GLU A 22 16.01 -6.79 -9.06
N GLY A 23 17.28 -6.89 -9.47
CA GLY A 23 18.18 -5.74 -9.57
C GLY A 23 17.66 -4.64 -10.48
N VAL A 24 17.17 -5.00 -11.67
CA VAL A 24 16.56 -4.05 -12.62
C VAL A 24 15.29 -3.45 -12.04
N SER A 25 14.41 -4.26 -11.45
CA SER A 25 13.15 -3.75 -10.89
C SER A 25 13.37 -2.82 -9.70
N ARG A 26 14.44 -2.99 -8.91
CA ARG A 26 14.80 -2.05 -7.83
C ARG A 26 15.18 -0.66 -8.31
N LEU A 27 15.71 -0.52 -9.53
CA LEU A 27 16.03 0.78 -10.12
C LEU A 27 14.77 1.60 -10.38
N PHE A 28 13.63 0.94 -10.57
CA PHE A 28 12.36 1.59 -10.86
C PHE A 28 11.39 1.58 -9.68
N ILE A 29 11.58 0.69 -8.69
CA ILE A 29 10.62 0.43 -7.61
C ILE A 29 11.37 0.16 -6.30
N PRO A 30 11.29 1.05 -5.30
CA PRO A 30 11.90 0.80 -4.00
C PRO A 30 11.21 -0.40 -3.28
N PRO A 31 11.76 -0.92 -2.17
CA PRO A 31 11.15 -1.98 -1.34
C PRO A 31 10.25 -1.41 -0.20
N GLY A 32 9.09 -2.04 0.08
CA GLY A 32 8.05 -1.46 0.96
C GLY A 32 6.65 -2.12 0.87
N SER A 33 5.71 -1.68 1.71
CA SER A 33 4.29 -2.05 1.85
C SER A 33 3.38 -1.75 0.64
N TYR A 34 3.95 -1.80 -0.56
CA TYR A 34 3.35 -1.31 -1.80
C TYR A 34 2.01 -1.93 -2.16
N ASP A 35 1.77 -3.20 -1.83
CA ASP A 35 0.49 -3.85 -2.10
C ASP A 35 -0.66 -3.09 -1.44
N PHE A 36 -0.45 -2.56 -0.22
CA PHE A 36 -1.45 -1.78 0.47
C PHE A 36 -1.53 -0.36 -0.09
N ILE A 37 -0.39 0.33 -0.24
CA ILE A 37 -0.34 1.72 -0.68
C ILE A 37 -0.90 1.88 -2.09
N GLU A 38 -0.48 1.03 -3.03
CA GLU A 38 -0.98 1.12 -4.40
C GLU A 38 -2.45 0.77 -4.48
N ARG A 39 -2.89 -0.27 -3.76
CA ARG A 39 -4.31 -0.59 -3.68
C ARG A 39 -5.12 0.60 -3.16
N ARG A 40 -4.65 1.28 -2.11
CA ARG A 40 -5.31 2.47 -1.56
C ARG A 40 -5.29 3.65 -2.53
N ALA A 41 -4.18 3.86 -3.23
CA ALA A 41 -4.07 4.90 -4.24
C ALA A 41 -5.06 4.66 -5.38
N ILE A 42 -5.20 3.42 -5.86
CA ILE A 42 -6.18 3.08 -6.91
C ILE A 42 -7.62 3.19 -6.39
N GLU A 43 -7.91 2.64 -5.20
CA GLU A 43 -9.25 2.68 -4.60
C GLU A 43 -9.76 4.10 -4.38
N GLN A 44 -8.86 5.06 -4.13
CA GLN A 44 -9.17 6.46 -3.86
C GLN A 44 -8.83 7.40 -5.02
N ASP A 45 -8.54 6.85 -6.22
CA ASP A 45 -8.22 7.59 -7.44
C ASP A 45 -7.07 8.60 -7.29
N LEU A 46 -6.07 8.27 -6.47
CA LEU A 46 -4.86 9.06 -6.30
C LEU A 46 -3.93 8.89 -7.51
N ALA A 47 -3.86 9.92 -8.35
CA ALA A 47 -2.96 9.95 -9.49
C ALA A 47 -1.49 10.10 -9.05
N HIS A 48 -0.60 9.31 -9.67
CA HIS A 48 0.84 9.42 -9.39
C HIS A 48 1.40 10.81 -9.73
N LYS A 49 1.01 11.35 -10.89
CA LYS A 49 1.32 12.73 -11.28
C LYS A 49 0.32 13.66 -10.63
N LYS A 50 0.82 14.60 -9.82
CA LYS A 50 0.04 15.70 -9.22
C LYS A 50 -0.36 16.72 -10.29
N ALA A 51 -1.61 17.19 -10.28
CA ALA A 51 -2.02 18.27 -11.18
C ALA A 51 -1.38 19.61 -10.76
N LYS A 52 -1.25 20.56 -11.71
CA LYS A 52 -0.47 21.81 -11.52
C LYS A 52 -0.91 22.64 -10.31
N ASP A 53 -2.22 22.65 -10.05
CA ASP A 53 -2.84 23.49 -9.02
C ASP A 53 -3.54 22.68 -7.92
N GLU A 54 -3.29 21.37 -7.86
CA GLU A 54 -3.85 20.48 -6.83
C GLU A 54 -3.19 20.73 -5.47
N TYR A 55 -3.99 20.69 -4.40
CA TYR A 55 -3.50 20.61 -3.02
C TYR A 55 -3.75 19.21 -2.49
N ARG A 56 -2.69 18.44 -2.29
CA ARG A 56 -2.75 17.01 -1.96
C ARG A 56 -2.46 16.77 -0.49
N ILE A 57 -3.47 16.31 0.23
CA ILE A 57 -3.40 16.00 1.66
C ILE A 57 -3.43 14.49 1.85
N LEU A 58 -2.37 13.92 2.41
CA LEU A 58 -2.25 12.49 2.68
C LEU A 58 -2.36 12.22 4.18
N PHE A 59 -3.21 11.27 4.54
CA PHE A 59 -3.47 10.88 5.93
C PHE A 59 -2.84 9.53 6.21
N TYR A 60 -2.12 9.44 7.32
CA TYR A 60 -1.47 8.22 7.78
C TYR A 60 -1.90 7.93 9.19
N GLY A 61 -2.20 6.67 9.47
CA GLY A 61 -2.46 6.26 10.82
C GLY A 61 -2.97 4.84 10.97
N GLU A 62 -3.57 4.61 12.13
CA GLU A 62 -3.98 3.29 12.57
C GLU A 62 -5.47 3.04 12.24
N SER A 63 -6.15 2.21 13.04
CA SER A 63 -7.57 1.90 12.85
C SER A 63 -8.49 3.12 12.96
N THR A 64 -8.16 4.08 13.82
CA THR A 64 -8.91 5.33 13.97
C THR A 64 -8.84 6.19 12.71
N MET A 65 -7.63 6.39 12.17
CA MET A 65 -7.45 7.14 10.92
C MET A 65 -8.10 6.41 9.75
N HIS A 66 -7.99 5.07 9.72
CA HIS A 66 -8.64 4.24 8.71
C HIS A 66 -10.18 4.43 8.70
N GLY A 67 -10.78 4.73 9.85
CA GLY A 67 -12.23 4.81 10.04
C GLY A 67 -12.86 3.42 10.00
N ASN A 68 -12.37 2.50 10.85
CA ASN A 68 -12.96 1.17 11.00
C ASN A 68 -14.50 1.24 11.09
N GLN A 69 -15.21 0.31 10.44
CA GLN A 69 -16.68 0.28 10.27
C GLN A 69 -17.29 1.37 9.36
N LEU A 70 -16.61 2.50 9.16
CA LEU A 70 -17.11 3.61 8.35
C LEU A 70 -16.40 3.76 7.00
N TYR A 71 -15.27 3.09 6.81
CA TYR A 71 -14.54 3.05 5.54
C TYR A 71 -15.38 2.40 4.42
N PRO A 72 -15.35 2.93 3.18
CA PRO A 72 -14.63 4.13 2.72
C PRO A 72 -15.46 5.42 2.79
N LYS A 73 -16.67 5.38 3.37
CA LYS A 73 -17.69 6.42 3.19
C LYS A 73 -17.55 7.59 4.16
N SER A 74 -17.23 7.30 5.43
CA SER A 74 -17.20 8.31 6.50
C SER A 74 -15.90 8.21 7.29
N THR A 75 -14.83 8.71 6.69
CA THR A 75 -13.48 8.70 7.25
C THR A 75 -12.99 10.13 7.47
N ILE A 76 -11.99 10.32 8.33
CA ILE A 76 -11.50 11.66 8.72
C ILE A 76 -11.11 12.50 7.50
N ASP A 77 -10.52 11.89 6.46
CA ASP A 77 -10.17 12.57 5.22
C ASP A 77 -11.39 13.07 4.42
N LYS A 78 -12.55 12.40 4.54
CA LYS A 78 -13.81 12.83 3.91
C LYS A 78 -14.46 13.95 4.71
N TRP A 79 -14.47 13.85 6.03
CA TRP A 79 -14.94 14.92 6.90
C TRP A 79 -14.11 16.19 6.70
N LEU A 80 -12.78 16.08 6.67
CA LEU A 80 -11.93 17.24 6.38
C LEU A 80 -12.25 17.84 5.01
N LYS A 81 -12.45 17.01 3.99
CA LYS A 81 -12.80 17.50 2.65
C LYS A 81 -14.12 18.30 2.67
N LEU A 82 -15.13 17.85 3.41
CA LEU A 82 -16.39 18.59 3.59
C LEU A 82 -16.17 19.92 4.31
N TYR A 83 -15.42 19.92 5.41
CA TYR A 83 -15.10 21.17 6.13
C TYR A 83 -14.33 22.16 5.26
N LEU A 84 -13.35 21.69 4.48
CA LEU A 84 -12.59 22.57 3.58
C LEU A 84 -13.46 23.10 2.44
N ALA A 85 -14.45 22.34 1.97
CA ALA A 85 -15.40 22.81 0.96
C ALA A 85 -16.32 23.92 1.48
N GLU A 86 -16.67 23.88 2.76
CA GLU A 86 -17.46 24.93 3.43
C GLU A 86 -16.63 26.19 3.71
N LEU A 87 -15.37 26.01 4.12
CA LEU A 87 -14.54 27.10 4.65
C LEU A 87 -13.69 27.81 3.59
N LEU A 88 -13.41 27.17 2.45
CA LEU A 88 -12.56 27.74 1.40
C LEU A 88 -13.40 28.21 0.21
N PRO A 89 -12.92 29.21 -0.56
CA PRO A 89 -13.53 29.56 -1.83
C PRO A 89 -13.64 28.32 -2.75
N GLU A 90 -14.74 28.22 -3.51
CA GLU A 90 -15.05 27.04 -4.34
C GLU A 90 -13.92 26.66 -5.31
N ASN A 91 -13.28 27.66 -5.92
CA ASN A 91 -12.14 27.47 -6.82
C ASN A 91 -10.91 26.88 -6.12
N THR A 92 -10.81 26.98 -4.80
CA THR A 92 -9.72 26.44 -4.00
C THR A 92 -10.12 25.09 -3.41
N ALA A 93 -11.32 24.98 -2.84
CA ALA A 93 -11.86 23.73 -2.32
C ALA A 93 -11.87 22.60 -3.36
N SER A 94 -12.28 22.89 -4.60
CA SER A 94 -12.32 21.92 -5.70
C SER A 94 -10.94 21.37 -6.10
N ARG A 95 -9.86 22.10 -5.77
CA ARG A 95 -8.47 21.69 -6.03
C ARG A 95 -7.86 20.85 -4.90
N VAL A 96 -8.55 20.71 -3.76
CA VAL A 96 -8.07 19.90 -2.64
C VAL A 96 -8.41 18.42 -2.84
N THR A 97 -7.39 17.57 -2.80
CA THR A 97 -7.53 16.12 -2.78
C THR A 97 -7.08 15.56 -1.43
N THR A 98 -7.84 14.61 -0.92
CA THR A 98 -7.53 13.91 0.32
C THR A 98 -7.41 12.41 0.06
N THR A 99 -6.43 11.75 0.65
CA THR A 99 -6.26 10.29 0.53
C THR A 99 -5.81 9.68 1.85
N ASN A 100 -6.46 8.59 2.23
CA ASN A 100 -6.28 7.92 3.51
C ASN A 100 -5.50 6.62 3.39
N PHE A 101 -4.31 6.58 3.96
CA PHE A 101 -3.45 5.40 4.07
C PHE A 101 -3.51 4.76 5.45
N GLY A 102 -4.54 5.07 6.24
CA GLY A 102 -4.79 4.45 7.54
C GLY A 102 -5.04 2.94 7.42
N ARG A 103 -4.49 2.16 8.35
CA ARG A 103 -4.60 0.69 8.37
C ARG A 103 -4.95 0.16 9.75
N LEU A 104 -5.89 -0.79 9.79
CA LEU A 104 -6.23 -1.57 10.99
C LEU A 104 -4.97 -2.30 11.52
N GLY A 105 -4.69 -2.13 12.81
CA GLY A 105 -3.51 -2.71 13.46
C GLY A 105 -2.18 -2.14 12.97
N GLY A 106 -2.18 -1.06 12.18
CA GLY A 106 -0.96 -0.39 11.75
C GLY A 106 -0.23 0.21 12.95
N GLY A 107 1.08 -0.03 13.06
CA GLY A 107 1.94 0.63 14.05
C GLY A 107 2.76 1.77 13.44
N SER A 108 3.61 2.40 14.25
CA SER A 108 4.51 3.47 13.82
C SER A 108 5.43 3.07 12.66
N GLU A 109 5.94 1.83 12.65
CA GLU A 109 6.77 1.31 11.55
C GLU A 109 6.00 1.26 10.23
N PHE A 110 4.75 0.82 10.25
CA PHE A 110 3.90 0.82 9.05
C PHE A 110 3.63 2.24 8.55
N ILE A 111 3.36 3.18 9.46
CA ILE A 111 3.11 4.59 9.14
C ILE A 111 4.34 5.22 8.49
N ALA A 112 5.53 4.99 9.07
CA ALA A 112 6.79 5.49 8.54
C ALA A 112 7.06 4.96 7.12
N ASN A 113 6.91 3.64 6.93
CA ASN A 113 7.08 3.02 5.61
C ASN A 113 6.06 3.56 4.59
N SER A 114 4.80 3.68 5.00
CA SER A 114 3.73 4.23 4.16
C SER A 114 4.02 5.66 3.71
N PHE A 115 4.56 6.49 4.60
CA PHE A 115 4.97 7.85 4.25
C PHE A 115 6.08 7.86 3.21
N VAL A 116 7.17 7.12 3.44
CA VAL A 116 8.29 7.02 2.49
C VAL A 116 7.81 6.55 1.11
N GLU A 117 6.91 5.56 1.08
CA GLU A 117 6.36 5.03 -0.16
C GLU A 117 5.42 5.98 -0.90
N THR A 118 4.86 6.96 -0.19
CA THR A 118 3.91 7.91 -0.76
C THR A 118 4.52 9.27 -1.07
N ILE A 119 5.78 9.53 -0.69
CA ILE A 119 6.57 10.70 -1.13
C ILE A 119 6.51 10.91 -2.65
N PRO A 120 6.62 9.87 -3.51
CA PRO A 120 6.53 10.05 -4.97
C PRO A 120 5.20 10.64 -5.46
N TYR A 121 4.12 10.54 -4.67
CA TYR A 121 2.83 11.17 -4.97
C TYR A 121 2.83 12.67 -4.62
N LYS A 122 3.94 13.25 -4.14
CA LYS A 122 4.10 14.69 -3.90
C LYS A 122 2.99 15.30 -3.01
N PRO A 123 2.80 14.82 -1.77
CA PRO A 123 1.90 15.49 -0.82
C PRO A 123 2.33 16.94 -0.57
N ASP A 124 1.36 17.83 -0.38
CA ASP A 124 1.60 19.18 0.18
C ASP A 124 1.45 19.18 1.70
N LEU A 125 0.60 18.31 2.22
CA LEU A 125 0.39 18.11 3.64
C LEU A 125 0.29 16.61 3.95
N ALA A 126 1.03 16.20 4.98
CA ALA A 126 0.95 14.86 5.53
C ALA A 126 0.42 14.94 6.97
N ILE A 127 -0.68 14.24 7.26
CA ILE A 127 -1.30 14.20 8.58
C ILE A 127 -1.05 12.84 9.20
N PHE A 128 -0.44 12.82 10.38
CA PHE A 128 -0.06 11.60 11.07
C PHE A 128 -0.89 11.43 12.35
N TYR A 129 -1.57 10.29 12.48
CA TYR A 129 -2.18 9.83 13.72
C TYR A 129 -1.55 8.51 14.13
N MET A 130 -0.77 8.52 15.21
CA MET A 130 0.03 7.39 15.64
C MET A 130 -0.07 7.16 17.15
N ALA A 131 0.51 6.02 17.57
CA ALA A 131 0.81 5.64 18.95
C ALA A 131 -0.29 4.86 19.69
N HIS A 132 -1.54 4.84 19.23
CA HIS A 132 -2.60 4.05 19.87
C HIS A 132 -2.22 2.55 19.98
N ASN A 133 -1.70 1.95 18.90
CA ASN A 133 -1.20 0.58 18.88
C ASN A 133 0.20 0.46 19.50
N GLY A 134 0.98 1.54 19.47
CA GLY A 134 2.29 1.61 20.12
C GLY A 134 2.21 1.38 21.62
N PHE A 135 1.19 1.94 22.28
CA PHE A 135 1.00 1.82 23.73
C PHE A 135 0.14 0.60 24.14
N THR A 136 -0.86 0.21 23.36
CA THR A 136 -1.76 -0.91 23.71
C THR A 136 -1.15 -2.29 23.51
N LEU A 137 -0.18 -2.44 22.61
CA LEU A 137 0.44 -3.74 22.30
C LEU A 137 1.65 -4.08 23.19
N VAL A 138 2.09 -3.20 24.09
CA VAL A 138 3.28 -3.44 24.94
C VAL A 138 3.09 -4.66 25.86
N PRO A 139 1.93 -4.88 26.53
CA PRO A 139 1.74 -6.04 27.41
C PRO A 139 1.51 -7.35 26.65
N GLN A 140 0.97 -7.30 25.43
CA GLN A 140 0.63 -8.47 24.61
C GLN A 140 1.84 -9.05 23.84
N ARG A 141 3.00 -8.37 23.86
CA ARG A 141 4.23 -8.80 23.20
C ARG A 141 5.05 -9.84 23.98
N ARG A 142 4.50 -10.53 24.98
CA ARG A 142 5.19 -11.66 25.64
C ARG A 142 5.62 -12.75 24.64
N GLU A 143 4.86 -12.95 23.56
CA GLU A 143 5.19 -13.85 22.46
C GLU A 143 6.37 -13.39 21.56
N LEU A 144 6.84 -12.14 21.69
CA LEU A 144 8.07 -11.72 21.02
C LEU A 144 9.33 -12.25 21.70
N PHE A 145 9.20 -12.69 22.95
CA PHE A 145 10.30 -13.24 23.76
C PHE A 145 10.32 -14.78 23.78
N THR A 146 9.34 -15.45 23.16
CA THR A 146 9.40 -16.90 23.01
C THR A 146 10.42 -17.27 21.91
N PRO A 147 11.36 -18.19 22.20
CA PRO A 147 12.33 -18.61 21.21
C PRO A 147 11.62 -19.24 20.01
N LYS A 148 11.80 -18.63 18.84
CA LYS A 148 11.13 -19.05 17.61
C LYS A 148 11.88 -20.21 16.97
N THR A 149 11.13 -21.21 16.50
CA THR A 149 11.68 -22.39 15.83
C THR A 149 12.43 -22.02 14.55
N LEU A 150 13.34 -22.89 14.10
CA LEU A 150 14.07 -22.71 12.84
C LEU A 150 13.11 -22.56 11.65
N GLY A 151 12.03 -23.35 11.63
CA GLY A 151 10.97 -23.26 10.62
C GLY A 151 10.35 -21.86 10.53
N PHE A 152 9.99 -21.26 11.68
CA PHE A 152 9.47 -19.89 11.72
C PHE A 152 10.48 -18.86 11.20
N LYS A 153 11.77 -19.04 11.50
CA LYS A 153 12.83 -18.15 11.00
C LYS A 153 12.97 -18.25 9.48
N ILE A 154 12.98 -19.46 8.93
CA ILE A 154 13.05 -19.71 7.48
C ILE A 154 11.83 -19.11 6.79
N GLU A 155 10.63 -19.37 7.31
CA GLU A 155 9.38 -18.82 6.79
C GLU A 155 9.46 -17.30 6.79
N LYS A 156 9.85 -16.66 7.90
CA LYS A 156 9.98 -15.20 7.98
C LYS A 156 11.02 -14.63 7.02
N VAL A 157 12.14 -15.33 6.80
CA VAL A 157 13.15 -14.91 5.82
C VAL A 157 12.59 -15.00 4.41
N ALA A 158 11.95 -16.11 4.05
CA ALA A 158 11.27 -16.26 2.77
C ALA A 158 10.21 -15.17 2.59
N ASP A 159 9.35 -14.95 3.57
CA ASP A 159 8.29 -13.95 3.57
C ASP A 159 8.86 -12.53 3.39
N ASN A 160 9.98 -12.23 4.06
CA ASN A 160 10.69 -10.96 3.90
C ASN A 160 11.32 -10.84 2.51
N MET A 161 11.91 -11.90 1.97
CA MET A 161 12.46 -11.90 0.60
C MET A 161 11.36 -11.68 -0.43
N PHE A 162 10.22 -12.36 -0.29
CA PHE A 162 9.05 -12.19 -1.15
C PHE A 162 8.45 -10.78 -1.05
N LYS A 163 8.30 -10.24 0.17
CA LYS A 163 7.78 -8.86 0.38
C LYS A 163 8.72 -7.79 -0.14
N LYS A 164 10.05 -8.01 -0.03
CA LYS A 164 11.07 -7.07 -0.50
C LYS A 164 11.37 -7.21 -2.00
N SER A 165 10.88 -8.24 -2.68
CA SER A 165 11.11 -8.43 -4.11
C SER A 165 10.33 -7.42 -4.95
N SER A 166 11.05 -6.50 -5.59
CA SER A 166 10.47 -5.51 -6.50
C SER A 166 9.84 -6.18 -7.73
N PHE A 167 10.41 -7.27 -8.25
CA PHE A 167 9.86 -7.97 -9.41
C PHE A 167 8.49 -8.60 -9.10
N ILE A 168 8.39 -9.31 -7.98
CA ILE A 168 7.14 -9.93 -7.54
C ILE A 168 6.09 -8.85 -7.27
N ASN A 169 6.51 -7.72 -6.71
CA ASN A 169 5.63 -6.59 -6.49
C ASN A 169 5.06 -6.05 -7.81
N ILE A 170 5.86 -5.88 -8.89
CA ILE A 170 5.36 -5.46 -10.22
C ILE A 170 4.22 -6.36 -10.69
N LEU A 171 4.43 -7.68 -10.63
CA LEU A 171 3.42 -8.64 -11.07
C LEU A 171 2.14 -8.53 -10.23
N LYS A 172 2.28 -8.37 -8.91
CA LYS A 172 1.14 -8.12 -8.03
C LYS A 172 0.44 -6.80 -8.35
N ARG A 173 1.17 -5.72 -8.66
CA ARG A 173 0.60 -4.42 -9.07
C ARG A 173 -0.31 -4.60 -10.29
N ALA A 174 0.23 -5.25 -11.32
CA ALA A 174 -0.49 -5.52 -12.56
C ALA A 174 -1.76 -6.35 -12.29
N TYR A 175 -1.64 -7.39 -11.46
CA TYR A 175 -2.78 -8.22 -11.05
C TYR A 175 -3.84 -7.44 -10.26
N ILE A 176 -3.45 -6.63 -9.27
CA ILE A 176 -4.37 -5.82 -8.46
C ILE A 176 -5.09 -4.81 -9.35
N ARG A 177 -4.36 -4.09 -10.21
CA ARG A 177 -4.95 -3.15 -11.18
C ARG A 177 -5.98 -3.84 -12.07
N HIS A 178 -5.62 -5.02 -12.61
CA HIS A 178 -6.53 -5.81 -13.44
C HIS A 178 -7.81 -6.17 -12.68
N LYS A 179 -7.68 -6.68 -11.45
CA LYS A 179 -8.82 -7.08 -10.60
C LYS A 179 -9.72 -5.90 -10.22
N ILE A 180 -9.15 -4.74 -9.91
CA ILE A 180 -9.92 -3.52 -9.60
C ILE A 180 -10.68 -3.04 -10.83
N ASN A 181 -10.01 -2.99 -11.98
CA ASN A 181 -10.65 -2.59 -13.25
C ASN A 181 -11.78 -3.54 -13.64
N GLN A 182 -11.63 -4.84 -13.41
CA GLN A 182 -12.68 -5.83 -13.66
C GLN A 182 -13.91 -5.57 -12.78
N LYS A 183 -13.71 -5.31 -11.47
CA LYS A 183 -14.81 -4.94 -10.56
C LYS A 183 -15.52 -3.64 -10.97
N ARG A 184 -14.76 -2.61 -11.38
CA ARG A 184 -15.35 -1.34 -11.87
C ARG A 184 -16.25 -1.59 -13.08
N ARG A 185 -15.76 -2.33 -14.08
CA ARG A 185 -16.54 -2.71 -15.27
C ARG A 185 -17.80 -3.50 -14.94
N SER A 186 -17.74 -4.42 -13.98
CA SER A 186 -18.92 -5.17 -13.53
C SER A 186 -19.95 -4.25 -12.88
N ALA A 187 -19.53 -3.35 -11.98
CA ALA A 187 -20.43 -2.40 -11.32
C ALA A 187 -21.03 -1.37 -12.29
N GLU A 188 -20.29 -0.96 -13.32
CA GLU A 188 -20.80 -0.09 -14.39
C GLU A 188 -21.88 -0.79 -15.22
N LYS A 189 -21.69 -2.08 -15.54
CA LYS A 189 -22.70 -2.88 -16.25
C LYS A 189 -23.97 -3.08 -15.44
N GLU A 190 -23.85 -3.35 -14.15
CA GLU A 190 -24.98 -3.51 -13.23
C GLU A 190 -25.80 -2.21 -13.14
N LYS A 191 -25.13 -1.06 -12.93
CA LYS A 191 -25.78 0.26 -12.96
C LYS A 191 -26.40 0.61 -14.30
N ALA A 192 -25.84 0.12 -15.41
CA ALA A 192 -26.40 0.33 -16.73
C ALA A 192 -27.63 -0.55 -16.97
N ALA A 193 -27.69 -1.74 -16.38
CA ALA A 193 -28.84 -2.64 -16.44
C ALA A 193 -30.03 -2.13 -15.61
N ASP A 194 -29.76 -1.54 -14.43
CA ASP A 194 -30.81 -0.95 -13.55
C ASP A 194 -31.46 0.33 -14.11
N LYS A 195 -30.93 0.88 -15.21
CA LYS A 195 -31.45 2.09 -15.88
C LYS A 195 -32.48 1.79 -16.98
N TRP A 196 -32.81 0.52 -17.22
CA TRP A 196 -33.84 0.06 -18.16
C TRP A 196 -35.02 -0.53 -17.40
#